data_AF-A0A0J0V8J8-F1
#
_entry.id   AF-A0A0J0V8J8-F1
#
_cell.length_a   1.000
_cell.length_b   1.000
_cell.length_c   1.000
_cell.angle_alpha   90.00
_cell.angle_beta   90.00
_cell.angle_gamma   90.00
#
_symmetry.space_group_name_H-M   'P 1'
#
loop_
_entity.id
_entity.type
_entity.pdbx_description
1 polymer ?
#
loop_
_entity_poly.entity_id
_entity_poly.type
_entity_poly.pdbx_seq_one_letter_code
_entity_poly.pdbx_strand_id
1 'polypeptide(L)'
;MEKQEQIHWLLDSRQMEIEYLKEIIRSLGNTKERLLDIITNPGNYDEQTVQQAWAHLRMIDQRLLGERDWVKIHNEMINVKKELKRIRKWCRQWKRDHADGK
;
A
#
# COMPACT_ATOMS: atom_id res chain seq x y z
N MET A 1 -12.63 26.59 13.72
CA MET A 1 -11.28 26.20 13.23
C MET A 1 -10.93 24.76 13.62
N GLU A 2 -11.11 24.34 14.88
CA GLU A 2 -10.77 22.97 15.36
C GLU A 2 -11.25 21.78 14.51
N LYS A 3 -12.50 21.76 14.03
CA LYS A 3 -13.00 20.62 13.22
C LYS A 3 -12.27 20.45 11.88
N GLN A 4 -11.79 21.54 11.26
CA GLN A 4 -11.07 21.46 9.98
C GLN A 4 -9.62 21.01 10.17
N GLU A 5 -8.98 21.42 11.26
CA GLU A 5 -7.64 20.97 11.62
C GLU A 5 -7.63 19.47 11.97
N GLN A 6 -8.64 19.01 12.71
CA GLN A 6 -8.84 17.58 12.98
C GLN A 6 -9.07 16.77 11.69
N ILE A 7 -9.91 17.27 10.77
CA ILE A 7 -10.13 16.61 9.48
C ILE A 7 -8.84 16.58 8.64
N HIS A 8 -8.09 17.67 8.59
CA HIS A 8 -6.82 17.73 7.86
C HIS A 8 -5.78 16.74 8.43
N TRP A 9 -5.64 16.67 9.75
CA TRP A 9 -4.75 15.71 10.40
C TRP A 9 -5.14 14.25 10.09
N LEU A 10 -6.44 13.94 10.13
CA LEU A 10 -6.96 12.63 9.74
C LEU A 10 -6.65 12.29 8.27
N LEU A 11 -6.79 13.26 7.37
CA LEU A 11 -6.45 13.08 5.95
C LEU A 11 -4.96 12.80 5.75
N ASP A 12 -4.09 13.55 6.44
CA ASP A 12 -2.64 13.41 6.33
C ASP A 12 -2.14 12.09 6.93
N SER A 13 -2.68 11.70 8.09
CA SER A 13 -2.41 10.41 8.73
C SER A 13 -2.78 9.23 7.83
N ARG A 14 -4.00 9.24 7.27
CA ARG A 14 -4.44 8.17 6.34
C ARG A 14 -3.67 8.17 5.03
N GLN A 15 -3.23 9.33 4.54
CA GLN A 15 -2.38 9.40 3.36
C GLN A 15 -0.99 8.80 3.63
N MET A 16 -0.42 9.01 4.81
CA MET A 16 0.84 8.42 5.23
C MET A 16 0.76 6.89 5.32
N GLU A 17 -0.32 6.34 5.90
CA GLU A 17 -0.57 4.89 5.92
C GLU A 17 -0.62 4.30 4.50
N ILE A 18 -1.28 4.98 3.55
CA ILE A 18 -1.34 4.54 2.15
C ILE A 18 0.04 4.52 1.50
N GLU A 19 0.86 5.55 1.70
CA GLU A 19 2.22 5.58 1.14
C GLU A 19 3.11 4.49 1.75
N TYR A 20 3.01 4.26 3.06
CA TYR A 20 3.72 3.16 3.72
C TYR A 20 3.35 1.79 3.14
N LEU A 21 2.06 1.55 2.91
CA LEU A 21 1.60 0.29 2.30
C LEU A 21 2.07 0.13 0.86
N LYS A 22 2.16 1.21 0.08
CA LYS A 22 2.76 1.16 -1.26
C LYS A 22 4.25 0.83 -1.21
N GLU A 23 4.99 1.35 -0.24
CA GLU A 23 6.41 1.03 0.00
C GLU A 23 6.58 -0.48 0.23
N ILE A 24 5.74 -1.06 1.10
CA ILE A 24 5.74 -2.50 1.39
C ILE A 24 5.46 -3.30 0.11
N ILE A 25 4.42 -2.96 -0.65
CA ILE A 25 4.06 -3.65 -1.89
C ILE A 25 5.21 -3.59 -2.91
N ARG A 26 5.83 -2.42 -3.08
CA ARG A 26 6.98 -2.24 -3.98
C ARG A 26 8.18 -3.08 -3.55
N SER A 27 8.51 -3.07 -2.26
CA SER A 27 9.62 -3.86 -1.71
C SER A 27 9.40 -5.37 -1.90
N LEU A 28 8.18 -5.85 -1.65
CA LEU A 28 7.80 -7.25 -1.89
C LEU A 28 7.86 -7.61 -3.37
N GLY A 29 7.41 -6.73 -4.26
CA GLY A 29 7.51 -6.90 -5.71
C GLY A 29 8.96 -7.07 -6.17
N ASN A 30 9.84 -6.16 -5.77
CA ASN A 30 11.27 -6.22 -6.09
C ASN A 30 11.93 -7.50 -5.54
N THR A 31 11.54 -7.92 -4.34
CA THR A 31 12.06 -9.14 -3.71
C THR A 31 11.61 -10.37 -4.50
N LYS A 32 10.35 -10.43 -4.91
CA LYS A 32 9.81 -11.51 -5.75
C LYS A 32 10.51 -11.59 -7.10
N GLU A 33 10.73 -10.46 -7.78
CA GLU A 33 11.44 -10.42 -9.07
C GLU A 33 12.86 -10.98 -8.94
N ARG A 34 13.61 -10.59 -7.90
CA ARG A 34 14.96 -11.13 -7.65
C ARG A 34 14.95 -12.63 -7.36
N LEU A 35 14.00 -13.11 -6.57
CA LEU A 35 13.87 -14.55 -6.28
C LEU A 35 13.55 -15.33 -7.56
N LEU A 36 12.68 -14.79 -8.42
CA LEU A 36 12.36 -15.40 -9.71
C LEU A 36 13.56 -15.42 -10.67
N ASP A 37 14.38 -14.37 -10.68
CA ASP A 37 15.60 -14.33 -11.48
C ASP A 37 16.57 -15.45 -11.08
N ILE A 38 16.81 -15.63 -9.78
CA ILE A 38 17.65 -16.73 -9.26
C ILE A 38 17.08 -18.10 -9.65
N ILE A 39 15.76 -18.27 -9.53
CA ILE A 39 15.08 -19.53 -9.82
C ILE A 39 15.10 -19.88 -11.32
N THR A 40 14.95 -18.88 -12.19
CA THR A 40 14.86 -19.07 -13.65
C THR A 40 16.23 -19.13 -14.31
N ASN A 41 17.28 -18.64 -13.65
CA ASN A 41 18.67 -18.69 -14.12
C ASN A 41 19.58 -19.53 -13.20
N PRO A 42 19.27 -20.81 -12.94
CA PRO A 42 19.99 -21.62 -11.95
C PRO A 42 21.47 -21.85 -12.30
N GLY A 43 21.86 -21.73 -13.57
CA GLY A 43 23.26 -21.86 -14.00
C GLY A 43 24.20 -20.75 -13.49
N ASN A 44 23.65 -19.66 -12.96
CA ASN A 44 24.42 -18.53 -12.41
C ASN A 44 24.59 -18.59 -10.88
N TYR A 45 23.98 -19.59 -10.22
CA TYR A 45 23.90 -19.69 -8.78
C TYR A 45 24.19 -21.13 -8.32
N ASP A 46 24.72 -21.29 -7.12
CA ASP A 46 24.86 -22.63 -6.53
C ASP A 46 23.48 -23.21 -6.15
N GLU A 47 23.43 -24.54 -6.02
CA GLU A 47 22.19 -25.27 -5.74
C GLU A 47 21.54 -24.83 -4.42
N GLN A 48 22.35 -24.50 -3.40
CA GLN A 48 21.84 -24.04 -2.11
C GLN A 48 21.15 -22.68 -2.25
N THR A 49 21.72 -21.75 -3.01
CA THR A 49 21.12 -20.44 -3.32
C THR A 49 19.78 -20.59 -4.07
N VAL A 50 19.71 -21.48 -5.06
CA VAL A 50 18.46 -21.74 -5.80
C VAL A 50 17.39 -22.36 -4.88
N GLN A 51 17.77 -23.32 -4.02
CA GLN A 51 16.85 -23.92 -3.05
C GLN A 51 16.33 -22.92 -2.02
N GLN A 52 17.20 -22.03 -1.54
CA GLN A 52 16.81 -20.94 -0.64
C GLN A 52 15.84 -19.97 -1.33
N ALA A 53 16.08 -19.60 -2.59
CA ALA A 53 15.17 -18.74 -3.33
C ALA A 53 13.76 -19.34 -3.43
N TRP A 54 13.65 -20.66 -3.69
CA TRP A 54 12.39 -21.38 -3.65
C TRP A 54 11.71 -21.42 -2.28
N ALA A 55 12.49 -21.57 -1.20
CA ALA A 55 11.97 -21.55 0.17
C ALA A 55 11.41 -20.17 0.54
N HIS A 56 12.14 -19.10 0.22
CA HIS A 56 11.71 -17.73 0.45
C HIS A 56 10.47 -17.36 -0.36
N LEU A 57 10.41 -17.76 -1.64
CA LEU A 57 9.23 -17.52 -2.47
C LEU A 57 7.99 -18.24 -1.91
N ARG A 58 8.13 -19.50 -1.49
CA ARG A 58 7.04 -20.25 -0.84
C ARG A 58 6.58 -19.61 0.48
N MET A 59 7.49 -19.07 1.29
CA MET A 59 7.11 -18.36 2.51
C MET A 59 6.31 -17.09 2.22
N ILE A 60 6.69 -16.34 1.18
CA ILE A 60 5.95 -15.14 0.74
C ILE A 60 4.55 -15.55 0.28
N ASP A 61 4.45 -16.56 -0.59
CA ASP A 61 3.16 -17.03 -1.10
C ASP A 61 2.29 -17.59 0.03
N GLN A 62 2.83 -18.37 0.97
CA GLN A 62 2.07 -18.91 2.11
C GLN A 62 1.58 -17.83 3.06
N ARG A 63 2.38 -16.78 3.33
CA ARG A 63 1.93 -15.64 4.15
C ARG A 63 0.83 -14.85 3.43
N LEU A 64 1.00 -14.59 2.13
CA LEU A 64 -0.01 -13.90 1.32
C LEU A 64 -1.30 -14.71 1.15
N LEU A 65 -1.22 -16.03 0.99
CA LEU A 65 -2.36 -16.93 0.83
C LEU A 65 -3.04 -17.28 2.17
N GLY A 66 -2.28 -17.33 3.25
CA GLY A 66 -2.79 -17.60 4.60
C GLY A 66 -3.62 -16.45 5.17
N GLU A 67 -3.31 -15.22 4.78
CA GLU A 67 -4.10 -14.04 5.12
C GLU A 67 -5.27 -13.87 4.13
N ARG A 68 -6.37 -14.61 4.37
CA ARG A 68 -7.68 -14.41 3.69
C ARG A 68 -8.17 -12.95 3.71
N ASP A 69 -7.63 -12.13 4.61
CA ASP A 69 -8.00 -10.74 4.79
C ASP A 69 -7.30 -9.77 3.83
N TRP A 70 -6.33 -10.16 3.00
CA TRP A 70 -5.70 -9.21 2.07
C TRP A 70 -6.69 -8.59 1.09
N VAL A 71 -7.65 -9.36 0.58
CA VAL A 71 -8.73 -8.85 -0.28
C VAL A 71 -9.63 -7.89 0.48
N LYS A 72 -9.90 -8.18 1.76
CA LYS A 72 -10.70 -7.33 2.65
C LYS A 72 -9.98 -6.02 2.96
N ILE A 73 -8.70 -6.09 3.36
CA ILE A 73 -7.82 -4.94 3.58
C ILE A 73 -7.71 -4.09 2.32
N HIS A 74 -7.52 -4.71 1.15
CA HIS A 74 -7.49 -4.00 -0.13
C HIS A 74 -8.81 -3.26 -0.41
N ASN A 75 -9.95 -3.91 -0.19
CA ASN A 75 -11.27 -3.30 -0.37
C ASN A 75 -11.54 -2.17 0.63
N GLU A 76 -11.15 -2.35 1.90
CA GLU A 76 -11.22 -1.32 2.94
C GLU A 76 -10.34 -0.12 2.57
N MET A 77 -9.10 -0.34 2.10
CA MET A 77 -8.23 0.72 1.61
C MET A 77 -8.81 1.46 0.40
N ILE A 78 -9.47 0.75 -0.53
CA ILE A 78 -10.17 1.39 -1.66
C ILE A 78 -11.28 2.31 -1.13
N ASN A 79 -12.05 1.86 -0.14
CA ASN A 79 -13.13 2.64 0.46
C ASN A 79 -12.59 3.88 1.18
N VAL A 80 -11.55 3.73 2.01
CA VAL A 80 -10.84 4.85 2.64
C VAL A 80 -10.37 5.84 1.57
N LYS A 81 -9.72 5.38 0.50
CA LYS A 81 -9.25 6.26 -0.59
C LYS A 81 -10.40 7.01 -1.28
N LYS A 82 -11.57 6.39 -1.45
CA LYS A 82 -12.77 7.04 -2.00
C LYS A 82 -13.29 8.12 -1.04
N GLU A 83 -13.35 7.83 0.26
CA GLU A 83 -13.77 8.79 1.28
C GLU A 83 -12.81 9.97 1.40
N LEU A 84 -11.50 9.72 1.43
CA LEU A 84 -10.48 10.78 1.39
C LEU A 84 -10.66 11.71 0.18
N LYS A 85 -10.96 11.14 -1.01
CA LYS A 85 -11.26 11.94 -2.21
C LYS A 85 -12.53 12.78 -2.04
N ARG A 86 -13.59 12.24 -1.42
CA ARG A 86 -14.84 12.98 -1.15
C ARG A 86 -14.61 14.12 -0.17
N ILE A 87 -13.98 13.84 0.96
CA ILE A 87 -13.66 14.83 2.00
C ILE A 87 -12.79 15.94 1.42
N ARG A 88 -11.74 15.58 0.66
CA ARG A 88 -10.84 16.56 0.03
C ARG A 88 -11.57 17.44 -1.00
N LYS A 89 -12.53 16.89 -1.76
CA LYS A 89 -13.41 17.69 -2.63
C LYS A 89 -14.29 18.64 -1.82
N TRP A 90 -14.90 18.15 -0.75
CA TRP A 90 -15.73 18.97 0.15
C TRP A 90 -14.95 20.11 0.78
N CYS A 91 -13.75 19.86 1.31
CA CYS A 91 -12.86 20.90 1.86
C CYS A 91 -12.48 21.96 0.81
N ARG A 92 -12.21 21.55 -0.44
CA ARG A 92 -11.95 22.50 -1.55
C ARG A 92 -13.18 23.31 -1.93
N GLN A 93 -14.35 22.69 -1.96
CA GLN A 93 -15.61 23.34 -2.28
C GLN A 93 -15.96 24.38 -1.22
N TRP A 94 -15.96 23.98 0.05
CA TRP A 94 -16.21 24.86 1.18
C TRP A 94 -15.26 26.06 1.19
N LYS A 95 -13.95 25.85 0.94
CA LYS A 95 -12.97 26.94 0.82
C LYS A 95 -13.31 27.91 -0.31
N ARG A 96 -13.87 27.46 -1.43
CA ARG A 96 -14.31 28.34 -2.53
C ARG A 96 -15.57 29.10 -2.14
N ASP A 97 -16.55 28.41 -1.59
CA ASP A 97 -17.84 28.99 -1.19
C ASP A 97 -17.71 30.04 -0.07
N HIS A 98 -16.63 29.96 0.72
CA HIS A 98 -16.33 30.88 1.83
C HIS A 98 -15.07 31.73 1.59
N ALA A 99 -14.48 31.68 0.38
CA ALA A 99 -13.40 32.60 -0.01
C ALA A 99 -13.91 33.96 -0.48
N ASP A 100 -15.21 34.08 -0.81
CA ASP A 100 -15.84 35.32 -1.28
C ASP A 100 -16.56 36.11 -0.17
N GLY A 101 -16.35 35.76 1.10
CA GLY A 101 -16.92 36.45 2.25
C GLY A 101 -16.07 37.63 2.72
N LYS A 102 -16.34 38.82 2.15
CA LYS A 102 -16.32 40.07 2.93
C LYS A 102 -17.35 40.01 4.06
#